data_AF-A0A950NMX1-F1
#
_entry.id   AF-A0A950NMX1-F1
#
_cell.length_a   1.000
_cell.length_b   1.000
_cell.length_c   1.000
_cell.angle_alpha   90.00
_cell.angle_beta   90.00
_cell.angle_gamma   90.00
#
_symmetry.space_group_name_H-M   'P 1'
#
loop_
_entity.id
_entity.type
_entity.pdbx_description
1 polymer ?
#
loop_
_entity_poly.entity_id
_entity_poly.type
_entity_poly.pdbx_seq_one_letter_code
_entity_poly.pdbx_strand_id
1 'polypeptide(L)' 'MTITHLALVGPTASGKSALALHVARACGDVEIVSMDSMQVYRGMDIGTAKASVEERTRVPHHLIDV' A
#
# COMPACT_ATOMS: atom_id res chain seq x y z
N MET A 1 -21.44 8.70 8.69
CA MET A 1 -20.30 8.67 7.74
C MET A 1 -20.34 7.33 7.05
N THR A 2 -20.44 7.31 5.73
CA THR A 2 -20.35 6.07 4.94
C THR A 2 -18.87 5.81 4.68
N ILE A 3 -18.37 4.66 5.10
CA ILE A 3 -16.99 4.25 4.78
C ILE A 3 -17.03 3.58 3.41
N THR A 4 -16.25 4.11 2.47
CA THR A 4 -16.12 3.52 1.13
C THR A 4 -14.83 2.72 1.07
N HIS A 5 -14.93 1.45 0.63
CA HIS A 5 -13.77 0.57 0.45
C HIS A 5 -13.45 0.39 -1.04
N LEU A 6 -12.17 0.41 -1.37
CA LEU A 6 -11.64 0.10 -2.70
C LEU A 6 -10.64 -1.05 -2.59
N ALA A 7 -10.86 -2.12 -3.36
CA ALA A 7 -9.92 -3.22 -3.49
C ALA A 7 -9.10 -3.08 -4.79
N LEU A 8 -7.79 -2.94 -4.66
CA LEU A 8 -6.85 -2.92 -5.79
C LEU A 8 -6.13 -4.27 -5.88
N VAL A 9 -6.55 -5.11 -6.82
CA VAL A 9 -6.01 -6.47 -7.04
C VAL A 9 -5.31 -6.58 -8.39
N GLY A 10 -4.43 -7.58 -8.52
CA GLY A 10 -3.64 -7.81 -9.73
C GLY A 10 -2.32 -8.52 -9.45
N PRO A 11 -1.62 -9.02 -10.49
CA PRO A 11 -0.41 -9.81 -10.33
C PRO A 11 0.76 -9.00 -9.75
N THR A 12 1.77 -9.68 -9.21
CA THR A 12 3.03 -9.04 -8.77
C THR A 12 3.64 -8.25 -9.93
N ALA A 13 4.25 -7.10 -9.62
CA ALA A 13 4.83 -6.16 -10.59
C ALA A 13 3.82 -5.47 -11.56
N SER A 14 2.50 -5.62 -11.37
CA SER A 14 1.50 -4.92 -12.21
C SER A 14 1.30 -3.43 -11.88
N GLY A 15 2.12 -2.84 -11.00
CA GLY A 15 2.04 -1.41 -10.66
C GLY A 15 0.99 -1.01 -9.62
N LYS A 16 0.40 -1.96 -8.87
CA LYS A 16 -0.66 -1.69 -7.88
C LYS A 16 -0.28 -0.65 -6.83
N SER A 17 0.93 -0.74 -6.26
CA SER A 17 1.38 0.21 -5.22
C SER A 17 1.44 1.64 -5.77
N ALA A 18 1.93 1.82 -7.00
CA ALA A 18 1.96 3.12 -7.66
C ALA A 18 0.55 3.67 -7.92
N LEU A 19 -0.39 2.80 -8.34
CA LEU A 19 -1.80 3.17 -8.52
C LEU A 19 -2.46 3.54 -7.19
N ALA A 20 -2.24 2.77 -6.12
CA ALA A 20 -2.77 3.04 -4.79
C ALA A 20 -2.34 4.42 -4.28
N LEU A 21 -1.05 4.75 -4.43
CA LEU A 21 -0.52 6.07 -4.08
C LEU A 21 -1.11 7.19 -4.96
N HIS A 22 -1.39 6.93 -6.24
CA HIS A 22 -2.04 7.91 -7.11
C HIS A 22 -3.49 8.16 -6.68
N VAL A 23 -4.25 7.11 -6.40
CA VAL A 23 -5.63 7.20 -5.90
C VAL A 23 -5.66 7.95 -4.56
N ALA A 24 -4.78 7.62 -3.62
CA ALA A 24 -4.70 8.30 -2.34
C ALA A 24 -4.45 9.80 -2.49
N ARG A 25 -3.54 10.21 -3.40
CA ARG A 25 -3.32 11.63 -3.70
C ARG A 25 -4.52 12.31 -4.35
N ALA A 26 -5.24 11.62 -5.22
CA ALA A 26 -6.38 12.19 -5.94
C ALA A 26 -7.65 12.32 -5.05
N CYS A 27 -7.85 11.38 -4.14
CA CYS A 27 -9.03 11.33 -3.27
C CYS A 27 -8.81 12.03 -1.92
N GLY A 28 -7.56 12.23 -1.49
CA GLY A 28 -7.22 12.88 -0.23
C GLY A 28 -7.28 11.94 0.97
N ASP A 29 -8.44 11.85 1.62
CA ASP A 29 -8.66 11.11 2.88
C ASP A 29 -8.71 9.59 2.66
N VAL A 30 -7.54 9.01 2.37
CA VAL A 30 -7.36 7.59 2.06
C VAL A 30 -6.20 7.03 2.87
N GLU A 31 -6.42 5.85 3.43
CA GLU A 31 -5.39 5.04 4.06
C GLU A 31 -5.20 3.75 3.25
N ILE A 32 -3.98 3.22 3.21
CA ILE A 32 -3.65 2.00 2.47
C ILE A 32 -3.48 0.85 3.44
N VAL A 33 -4.18 -0.25 3.19
CA VAL A 33 -3.99 -1.51 3.91
C VAL A 33 -3.30 -2.49 2.97
N SER A 34 -2.09 -2.94 3.30
CA SER A 34 -1.42 -3.97 2.49
C SER A 34 -2.16 -5.30 2.64
N MET A 35 -2.48 -5.92 1.50
CA MET A 35 -3.11 -7.24 1.42
C MET A 35 -2.13 -8.28 0.83
N ASP A 36 -0.83 -8.05 1.00
CA ASP A 36 0.25 -8.95 0.60
C ASP A 36 0.82 -9.64 1.85
N SER A 37 0.75 -10.97 1.88
CA SER A 37 1.21 -11.76 3.03
C SER A 37 2.71 -11.73 3.27
N MET A 38 3.50 -11.24 2.30
CA MET A 38 4.95 -11.16 2.43
C MET A 38 5.41 -9.80 2.98
N GLN A 39 4.61 -8.74 2.83
CA GLN A 39 5.00 -7.39 3.27
C GLN A 39 4.87 -7.18 4.78
N VAL A 40 4.25 -8.10 5.51
CA VAL A 40 4.18 -8.07 6.98
C VAL A 40 5.56 -8.30 7.61
N TYR A 41 6.46 -9.05 6.98
CA TYR A 41 7.73 -9.45 7.59
C TYR A 41 8.77 -8.32 7.61
N ARG A 42 9.26 -7.97 8.79
CA ARG A 42 10.33 -6.96 8.98
C ARG A 42 11.64 -7.35 8.30
N GLY A 43 12.30 -6.37 7.69
CA GLY A 43 13.61 -6.54 7.02
C GLY A 43 13.56 -7.21 5.65
N MET A 44 12.38 -7.62 5.17
CA MET A 44 12.20 -8.24 3.84
C MET A 44 11.80 -7.22 2.75
N ASP A 45 12.44 -6.07 2.68
CA ASP A 45 11.88 -4.93 1.92
C ASP A 45 12.00 -5.08 0.40
N ILE A 46 13.18 -5.48 -0.09
CA ILE A 46 13.47 -5.57 -1.53
C ILE A 46 12.72 -6.74 -2.17
N GLY A 47 12.82 -7.93 -1.58
CA GLY A 47 12.24 -9.16 -2.13
C GLY A 47 10.71 -9.20 -2.13
N THR A 48 10.07 -8.34 -1.32
CA THR A 48 8.59 -8.26 -1.20
C THR A 48 8.03 -6.98 -1.82
N ALA A 49 8.89 -6.19 -2.49
CA ALA A 49 8.53 -4.95 -3.15
C ALA A 49 7.70 -4.01 -2.26
N LYS A 50 8.10 -3.85 -0.99
CA LYS A 50 7.45 -2.90 -0.09
C LYS A 50 7.57 -1.48 -0.64
N ALA A 51 6.53 -0.69 -0.40
CA ALA A 51 6.61 0.75 -0.61
C ALA A 51 7.79 1.33 0.20
N SER A 52 8.51 2.27 -0.41
CA SER A 52 9.66 2.89 0.25
C SER A 52 9.25 3.63 1.52
N VAL A 53 10.20 3.98 2.38
CA VAL A 53 9.89 4.80 3.57
C VAL A 53 9.27 6.14 3.15
N GLU A 54 9.82 6.77 2.11
CA GLU A 54 9.31 8.02 1.56
C GLU A 54 7.87 7.88 1.04
N GLU A 55 7.54 6.78 0.39
CA GLU A 55 6.16 6.51 -0.06
C GLU A 55 5.21 6.30 1.11
N ARG A 56 5.63 5.54 2.13
CA ARG A 56 4.85 5.27 3.35
C ARG A 56 4.66 6.50 4.23
N THR A 57 5.54 7.50 4.15
CA THR A 57 5.36 8.78 4.87
C THR A 57 4.32 9.69 4.22
N ARG A 58 3.98 9.47 2.94
CA ARG A 58 3.02 10.31 2.20
C ARG A 58 1.57 9.91 2.43
N VAL A 59 1.32 8.64 2.74
CA VAL A 59 -0.01 8.06 2.94
C VAL A 59 0.11 7.03 4.06
N PRO A 60 -0.79 7.00 5.06
CA PRO A 60 -0.76 5.96 6.08
C PRO A 60 -0.84 4.57 5.45
N HIS A 61 0.12 3.70 5.79
CA HIS A 61 0.13 2.30 5.37
C HIS A 61 0.00 1.40 6.60
N HIS A 62 -0.88 0.41 6.50
CA HIS A 62 -1.11 -0.61 7.50
C HIS A 62 -0.66 -1.98 7.01
N LEU A 63 -0.39 -2.89 7.95
CA LEU A 63 0.01 -4.28 7.68
C LEU A 63 1.32 -4.41 6.89
N ILE A 64 2.24 -3.47 7.07
CA ILE A 64 3.63 -3.57 6.63
C ILE A 64 4.50 -3.58 7.89
N ASP A 65 5.51 -4.45 7.94
CA ASP A 65 6.46 -4.54 9.07
C ASP A 65 5.81 -4.87 10.43
N VAL A 66 4.81 -5.75 10.46
CA VAL A 66 4.07 -6.18 11.67
C VAL A 66 4.85 -7.21 12.47
#